data_AF-A0A1U9N7B1-F1
#
_entry.id   AF-A0A1U9N7B1-F1
#
_cell.length_a   1.000
_cell.length_b   1.000
_cell.length_c   1.000
_cell.angle_alpha   90.00
_cell.angle_beta   90.00
_cell.angle_gamma   90.00
#
_symmetry.space_group_name_H-M   'P 1'
#
loop_
_entity.id
_entity.type
_entity.pdbx_description
1 polymer ?
#
loop_
_entity_poly.entity_id
_entity_poly.type
_entity_poly.pdbx_seq_one_letter_code
_entity_poly.pdbx_strand_id
1 'polypeptide(L)'
;MKKAEQGFSLLELITVMILLGILSVTLFSRLGPVSTAAVQSGRDDIIAALFFAQQTAMMRSSGGNIVLQLTTHSVSVTENGQPIRVAADYYPLALPQGVSATPATFVFDKLGRTTANSITLTGSGNTAGTSAVIQVEASGYAYAN
;
A
#
# COMPACT_ATOMS: atom_id res chain seq x y z
N MET A 1 43.92 28.34 33.90
CA MET A 1 43.62 28.28 32.44
C MET A 1 42.19 28.77 32.26
N LYS A 2 41.97 29.93 31.63
CA LYS A 2 40.62 30.46 31.38
C LYS A 2 40.08 29.82 30.09
N LYS A 3 38.98 29.08 30.18
CA LYS A 3 38.23 28.63 29.00
C LYS A 3 37.62 29.86 28.33
N ALA A 4 37.92 30.08 27.05
CA ALA A 4 37.19 31.03 26.24
C ALA A 4 35.86 30.38 25.87
N GLU A 5 34.74 30.94 26.34
CA GLU A 5 33.41 30.64 25.83
C GLU A 5 33.38 31.09 24.36
N GLN A 6 33.46 30.14 23.42
CA GLN A 6 33.33 30.42 21.99
C GLN A 6 31.84 30.58 21.69
N GLY A 7 31.37 31.83 21.73
CA GLY A 7 30.03 32.18 21.25
C GLY A 7 29.95 32.06 19.72
N PHE A 8 28.75 31.80 19.21
CA PHE A 8 28.47 31.82 17.77
C PHE A 8 28.78 33.20 17.17
N SER A 9 29.47 33.24 16.03
CA SER A 9 29.58 34.47 15.23
C SER A 9 28.21 34.89 14.69
N LEU A 10 27.99 36.19 14.54
CA LEU A 10 26.80 36.73 13.89
C LEU A 10 26.67 36.19 12.45
N LEU A 11 27.79 35.99 11.76
CA LEU A 11 27.80 35.38 10.44
C LEU A 11 27.37 33.91 10.48
N GLU A 12 27.84 33.14 11.46
CA GLU A 12 27.44 31.74 11.64
C GLU A 12 25.95 31.61 11.99
N LEU A 13 25.41 32.52 12.79
CA LEU A 13 23.97 32.53 13.08
C LEU A 13 23.15 32.74 11.80
N ILE A 14 23.54 33.71 10.97
CA ILE A 14 22.85 34.01 9.72
C ILE A 14 22.94 32.83 8.75
N THR A 15 24.11 32.21 8.59
CA THR A 15 24.26 31.05 7.70
C THR A 15 23.45 29.87 8.20
N VAL A 16 23.40 29.61 9.51
CA VAL A 16 22.54 28.59 10.11
C VAL A 16 21.05 28.89 9.85
N MET A 17 20.60 30.13 10.00
CA MET A 17 19.19 30.48 9.70
C MET A 17 18.83 30.28 8.22
N ILE A 18 19.73 30.63 7.29
CA ILE A 18 19.54 30.39 5.86
C ILE A 18 19.50 28.89 5.56
N LEU A 19 20.43 28.12 6.12
CA LEU A 19 20.47 26.66 6.00
C LEU A 19 19.18 26.02 6.52
N LEU A 20 18.67 26.46 7.67
CA LEU A 20 17.41 25.99 8.22
C LEU A 20 16.22 26.36 7.33
N GLY A 21 16.22 27.56 6.73
CA GLY A 21 15.18 27.97 5.77
C GLY A 21 15.16 27.07 4.53
N ILE A 22 16.33 26.79 3.94
CA ILE A 22 16.45 25.90 2.78
C ILE A 22 16.06 24.46 3.15
N LEU A 23 16.54 23.95 4.29
CA LEU A 23 16.16 22.62 4.77
C LEU A 23 14.65 22.52 5.01
N SER A 24 14.03 23.56 5.57
CA SER A 24 12.59 23.56 5.84
C SER A 24 11.76 23.42 4.57
N VAL A 25 12.08 24.17 3.51
CA VAL A 25 11.35 24.10 2.23
C VAL A 25 11.59 22.76 1.52
N THR A 26 12.83 22.28 1.52
CA THR A 26 13.20 21.02 0.85
C THR A 26 12.61 19.79 1.52
N LEU A 27 12.59 19.75 2.85
CA LEU A 27 11.96 18.68 3.62
C LEU A 27 10.43 18.71 3.49
N PHE A 28 9.81 19.89 3.46
CA PHE A 28 8.35 20.02 3.29
C PHE A 28 7.86 19.45 1.96
N SER A 29 8.59 19.69 0.87
CA SER A 29 8.26 19.14 -0.46
C SER A 29 8.38 17.62 -0.52
N ARG A 30 9.34 17.04 0.21
CA ARG A 30 9.58 15.59 0.25
C ARG A 30 8.63 14.83 1.19
N LEU A 31 8.03 15.53 2.16
CA LEU A 31 6.95 15.04 3.02
C LEU A 31 5.56 15.29 2.41
N GLY A 32 5.49 15.47 1.07
CA GLY A 32 4.25 15.72 0.35
C GLY A 32 3.16 14.71 0.73
N PRO A 33 1.90 15.15 0.82
CA PRO A 33 0.81 14.33 1.34
C PRO A 33 0.67 13.05 0.50
N VAL A 34 0.69 11.88 1.15
CA VAL A 34 0.04 10.71 0.56
C VAL A 34 -1.43 11.08 0.47
N SER A 35 -1.92 11.29 -0.75
CA SER A 35 -3.28 11.72 -0.95
C SER A 35 -4.22 10.62 -0.46
N THR A 36 -5.35 11.01 0.12
CA THR A 36 -6.47 10.09 0.34
C THR A 36 -6.79 9.31 -0.94
N ALA A 37 -6.60 9.93 -2.11
CA ALA A 37 -6.71 9.29 -3.41
C ALA A 37 -5.75 8.10 -3.62
N ALA A 38 -4.52 8.13 -3.09
CA ALA A 38 -3.59 7.00 -3.18
C ALA A 38 -4.09 5.80 -2.34
N VAL A 39 -4.60 6.05 -1.14
CA VAL A 39 -5.20 4.99 -0.30
C VAL A 39 -6.46 4.42 -0.97
N GLN A 40 -7.30 5.28 -1.56
CA GLN A 40 -8.50 4.83 -2.30
C GLN A 40 -8.15 4.04 -3.56
N SER A 41 -7.16 4.50 -4.34
CA SER A 41 -6.68 3.77 -5.52
C SER A 41 -6.15 2.39 -5.14
N GLY A 42 -5.29 2.30 -4.11
CA GLY A 42 -4.76 1.01 -3.66
C GLY A 42 -5.86 0.08 -3.12
N ARG A 43 -6.90 0.64 -2.49
CA ARG A 43 -8.07 -0.12 -2.04
C ARG A 43 -8.86 -0.66 -3.23
N ASP A 44 -9.12 0.16 -4.23
CA ASP A 44 -9.87 -0.23 -5.43
C ASP A 44 -9.09 -1.30 -6.24
N ASP A 45 -7.76 -1.18 -6.32
CA ASP A 45 -6.87 -2.19 -6.95
C ASP A 45 -6.96 -3.54 -6.24
N ILE A 46 -6.97 -3.57 -4.90
CA ILE A 46 -7.12 -4.82 -4.13
C ILE A 46 -8.51 -5.42 -4.31
N ILE A 47 -9.58 -4.61 -4.30
CA ILE A 47 -10.95 -5.10 -4.54
C ILE A 47 -11.06 -5.68 -5.95
N ALA A 48 -10.49 -5.01 -6.95
CA ALA A 48 -10.44 -5.52 -8.32
C ALA A 48 -9.66 -6.84 -8.40
N ALA A 49 -8.53 -6.96 -7.70
CA ALA A 49 -7.77 -8.21 -7.63
C ALA A 49 -8.54 -9.35 -6.94
N LEU A 50 -9.30 -9.05 -5.88
CA LEU A 50 -10.17 -10.02 -5.20
C LEU A 50 -11.28 -10.52 -6.14
N PHE A 51 -11.96 -9.61 -6.84
CA PHE A 51 -12.96 -10.01 -7.84
C PHE A 51 -12.35 -10.79 -9.00
N PHE A 52 -11.17 -10.38 -9.46
CA PHE A 52 -10.45 -11.10 -10.51
C PHE A 52 -10.08 -12.52 -10.08
N ALA A 53 -9.55 -12.70 -8.86
CA ALA A 53 -9.25 -14.01 -8.30
C ALA A 53 -10.52 -14.88 -8.17
N GLN A 54 -11.60 -14.31 -7.65
CA GLN A 54 -12.88 -14.99 -7.50
C GLN A 54 -13.44 -15.47 -8.85
N GLN A 55 -13.51 -14.57 -9.84
CA GLN A 55 -14.00 -14.89 -11.18
C GLN A 55 -13.11 -15.91 -11.88
N THR A 56 -11.79 -15.78 -11.77
CA THR A 56 -10.84 -16.73 -12.34
C THR A 56 -11.02 -18.13 -11.75
N ALA A 57 -11.23 -18.24 -10.43
CA ALA A 57 -11.47 -19.52 -9.77
C ALA A 57 -12.75 -20.20 -10.27
N MET A 58 -13.81 -19.41 -10.53
CA MET A 58 -15.07 -19.92 -11.10
C MET A 58 -14.96 -20.30 -12.58
N MET A 59 -14.10 -19.63 -13.34
CA MET A 59 -13.88 -19.91 -14.77
C MET A 59 -13.00 -21.15 -15.03
N ARG A 60 -12.09 -21.49 -14.13
CA ARG A 60 -11.13 -22.59 -14.34
C ARG A 60 -11.78 -23.94 -14.05
N SER A 61 -12.28 -24.60 -15.10
CA SER A 61 -12.91 -25.92 -15.05
C SER A 61 -12.07 -27.01 -14.35
N SER A 62 -10.74 -26.94 -14.47
CA SER A 62 -9.80 -27.92 -13.91
C SER A 62 -9.54 -27.77 -12.40
N GLY A 63 -9.97 -26.68 -11.75
CA GLY A 63 -9.69 -26.46 -10.32
C GLY A 63 -8.27 -26.00 -10.04
N GLY A 64 -7.77 -25.08 -10.87
CA GLY A 64 -6.53 -24.38 -10.57
C GLY A 64 -6.59 -23.76 -9.18
N ASN A 65 -5.50 -23.88 -8.42
CA ASN A 65 -5.38 -23.28 -7.10
C ASN A 65 -5.21 -21.77 -7.30
N ILE A 66 -6.32 -21.03 -7.23
CA ILE A 66 -6.32 -19.58 -7.34
C ILE A 66 -6.10 -18.98 -5.96
N VAL A 67 -5.00 -18.25 -5.82
CA VAL A 67 -4.60 -17.62 -4.57
C VAL A 67 -4.37 -16.14 -4.81
N LEU A 68 -5.06 -15.30 -4.05
CA LEU A 68 -4.65 -13.91 -3.88
C LEU A 68 -3.68 -13.84 -2.71
N GLN A 69 -2.51 -13.26 -2.96
CA GLN A 69 -1.50 -13.01 -1.95
C GLN A 69 -1.24 -11.52 -1.87
N LEU A 70 -1.45 -10.98 -0.68
CA LEU A 70 -1.22 -9.58 -0.35
C LEU A 70 0.02 -9.48 0.54
N THR A 71 1.00 -8.73 0.08
CA THR A 71 2.14 -8.29 0.88
C THR A 71 1.89 -6.87 1.40
N THR A 72 2.83 -6.33 2.16
CA THR A 72 2.74 -4.95 2.63
C THR A 72 2.61 -3.93 1.50
N HIS A 73 3.18 -4.17 0.32
CA HIS A 73 3.27 -3.18 -0.77
C HIS A 73 2.85 -3.72 -2.13
N SER A 74 2.26 -4.91 -2.19
CA SER A 74 1.81 -5.49 -3.46
C SER A 74 0.68 -6.48 -3.27
N VAL A 75 -0.15 -6.60 -4.31
CA VAL A 75 -1.16 -7.63 -4.45
C VAL A 75 -0.82 -8.51 -5.63
N SER A 76 -0.98 -9.83 -5.49
CA SER A 76 -0.73 -10.80 -6.54
C SER A 76 -1.88 -11.79 -6.61
N VAL A 77 -2.29 -12.18 -7.81
CA VAL A 77 -3.18 -13.32 -8.03
C VAL A 77 -2.40 -14.39 -8.78
N THR A 78 -2.35 -15.58 -8.21
CA THR A 78 -1.59 -16.71 -8.75
C THR A 78 -2.51 -17.88 -9.09
N GLU A 79 -2.15 -18.62 -10.13
CA GLU A 79 -2.73 -19.92 -10.46
C GLU A 79 -1.62 -20.97 -10.27
N ASN A 80 -1.83 -21.92 -9.35
CA ASN A 80 -0.85 -22.95 -9.02
C ASN A 80 0.53 -22.38 -8.64
N GLY A 81 0.55 -21.23 -7.96
CA GLY A 81 1.76 -20.54 -7.53
C GLY A 81 2.44 -19.68 -8.60
N GLN A 82 1.90 -19.61 -9.82
CA GLN A 82 2.41 -18.73 -10.88
C GLN A 82 1.52 -17.48 -11.03
N PRO A 83 2.09 -16.26 -11.06
CA PRO A 83 1.31 -15.05 -11.24
C PRO A 83 0.53 -15.05 -12.56
N ILE A 84 -0.73 -14.60 -12.50
CA ILE A 84 -1.60 -14.49 -13.66
C ILE A 84 -1.36 -13.14 -14.36
N ARG A 85 -1.42 -13.14 -15.70
CA ARG A 85 -1.36 -11.93 -16.53
C ARG A 85 -2.66 -11.16 -16.49
N VAL A 86 -2.58 -9.84 -16.37
CA VAL A 86 -3.73 -8.93 -16.51
C VAL A 86 -3.48 -8.04 -17.73
N ALA A 87 -4.04 -8.44 -18.87
CA ALA A 87 -3.83 -7.75 -20.15
C ALA A 87 -2.34 -7.54 -20.51
N ALA A 88 -1.88 -6.29 -20.59
CA ALA A 88 -0.49 -5.93 -20.91
C ALA A 88 0.45 -6.01 -19.70
N ASP A 89 -0.10 -6.04 -18.49
CA ASP A 89 0.64 -6.09 -17.23
C ASP A 89 0.53 -7.48 -16.57
N TYR A 90 1.25 -7.65 -15.46
CA TYR A 90 1.31 -8.89 -14.71
C TYR A 90 1.13 -8.60 -13.24
N TYR A 91 0.49 -9.54 -12.54
CA TYR A 91 0.72 -9.63 -11.10
C TYR A 91 2.19 -10.02 -10.83
N PRO A 92 2.78 -9.54 -9.73
CA PRO A 92 2.19 -8.69 -8.70
C PRO A 92 2.05 -7.22 -9.12
N LEU A 93 0.95 -6.57 -8.71
CA LEU A 93 0.75 -5.13 -8.82
C LEU A 93 1.28 -4.45 -7.55
N ALA A 94 2.12 -3.42 -7.72
CA ALA A 94 2.60 -2.61 -6.60
C ALA A 94 1.49 -1.65 -6.12
N LEU A 95 1.34 -1.52 -4.80
CA LEU A 95 0.46 -0.50 -4.22
C LEU A 95 1.04 0.89 -4.46
N PRO A 96 0.20 1.95 -4.49
CA PRO A 96 0.67 3.32 -4.62
C PRO A 96 1.72 3.69 -3.56
N GLN A 97 2.68 4.55 -3.93
CA GLN A 97 3.74 4.94 -3.01
C GLN A 97 3.17 5.52 -1.70
N GLY A 98 3.75 5.11 -0.58
CA GLY A 98 3.33 5.54 0.75
C GLY A 98 2.06 4.84 1.28
N VAL A 99 1.47 3.90 0.53
CA VAL A 99 0.38 3.03 0.99
C VAL A 99 0.94 1.68 1.40
N SER A 100 0.50 1.17 2.54
CA SER A 100 0.81 -0.18 3.00
C SER A 100 -0.44 -0.93 3.41
N ALA A 101 -0.46 -2.25 3.20
CA ALA A 101 -1.56 -3.12 3.57
C ALA A 101 -1.15 -4.15 4.63
N THR A 102 -2.11 -4.61 5.43
CA THR A 102 -1.94 -5.80 6.27
C THR A 102 -1.79 -7.04 5.39
N PRO A 103 -0.67 -7.79 5.48
CA PRO A 103 -0.48 -8.98 4.66
C PRO A 103 -1.59 -10.02 4.89
N ALA A 104 -2.06 -10.62 3.81
CA ALA A 104 -3.16 -11.57 3.84
C ALA A 104 -3.04 -12.57 2.68
N THR A 105 -3.71 -13.71 2.79
CA THR A 105 -3.77 -14.70 1.73
C THR A 105 -5.18 -15.27 1.66
N PHE A 106 -5.72 -15.31 0.46
CA PHE A 106 -7.07 -15.81 0.17
C PHE A 106 -6.97 -16.89 -0.89
N VAL A 107 -7.35 -18.11 -0.51
CA VAL A 107 -7.45 -19.24 -1.44
C VAL A 107 -8.90 -19.34 -1.87
N PHE A 108 -9.15 -19.36 -3.17
CA PHE A 108 -10.50 -19.42 -3.74
C PHE A 108 -10.82 -20.82 -4.25
N ASP A 109 -12.02 -21.31 -3.90
CA ASP A 109 -12.55 -22.55 -4.47
C ASP A 109 -13.27 -22.32 -5.81
N LYS A 110 -13.73 -23.39 -6.45
CA LYS A 110 -14.44 -23.34 -7.74
C LYS A 110 -15.78 -22.59 -7.68
N LEU A 111 -16.32 -22.34 -6.50
CA LEU A 111 -17.54 -21.57 -6.30
C LEU A 111 -17.23 -20.11 -5.95
N GLY A 112 -15.96 -19.71 -5.99
CA GLY A 112 -15.50 -18.37 -5.67
C GLY A 112 -15.51 -18.07 -4.17
N ARG A 113 -15.59 -19.07 -3.29
CA ARG A 113 -15.58 -18.88 -1.84
C ARG A 113 -14.15 -18.82 -1.32
N THR A 114 -13.95 -18.11 -0.20
CA THR A 114 -12.65 -18.00 0.47
C THR A 114 -12.83 -17.86 2.00
N THR A 115 -11.73 -17.70 2.72
CA THR A 115 -11.77 -17.42 4.17
C THR A 115 -12.12 -15.96 4.40
N ALA A 116 -13.13 -15.71 5.23
CA ALA A 116 -13.50 -14.34 5.61
C ALA A 116 -12.36 -13.67 6.38
N ASN A 117 -12.03 -12.43 6.01
CA ASN A 117 -10.98 -11.65 6.67
C ASN A 117 -11.13 -10.16 6.33
N SER A 118 -10.50 -9.29 7.12
CA SER A 118 -10.39 -7.86 6.86
C SER A 118 -8.98 -7.49 6.43
N ILE A 119 -8.84 -6.61 5.45
CA ILE A 119 -7.58 -6.02 5.02
C ILE A 119 -7.60 -4.54 5.41
N THR A 120 -6.58 -4.09 6.13
CA THR A 120 -6.41 -2.67 6.45
C THR A 120 -5.32 -2.08 5.58
N LEU A 121 -5.66 -1.00 4.86
CA LEU A 121 -4.70 -0.15 4.17
C LEU A 121 -4.41 1.08 5.03
N THR A 122 -3.16 1.49 5.09
CA THR A 122 -2.72 2.70 5.81
C THR A 122 -1.83 3.56 4.91
N GLY A 123 -2.09 4.86 4.91
CA GLY A 123 -1.20 5.86 4.34
C GLY A 123 -0.10 6.25 5.33
N SER A 124 1.13 6.39 4.87
CA SER A 124 2.27 6.91 5.63
C SER A 124 2.56 8.40 5.31
N GLY A 125 3.42 9.07 6.08
CA GLY A 125 3.72 10.51 5.93
C GLY A 125 2.83 11.43 6.79
N ASN A 126 2.62 12.69 6.37
CA ASN A 126 1.72 13.65 7.06
C ASN A 126 0.23 13.26 7.02
N THR A 127 -0.08 12.11 6.41
CA THR A 127 -1.39 11.46 6.36
C THR A 127 -1.50 10.32 7.37
N ALA A 128 -0.56 10.20 8.32
CA ALA A 128 -0.65 9.28 9.45
C ALA A 128 -2.03 9.40 10.10
N GLY A 129 -2.92 8.44 9.81
CA GLY A 129 -4.33 8.48 10.21
C GLY A 129 -5.35 8.19 9.09
N THR A 130 -5.00 8.27 7.80
CA THR A 130 -5.91 7.77 6.75
C THR A 130 -5.76 6.27 6.61
N SER A 131 -6.86 5.57 6.85
CA SER A 131 -6.97 4.13 6.64
C SER A 131 -8.20 3.81 5.82
N ALA A 132 -8.14 2.71 5.09
CA ALA A 132 -9.30 2.08 4.48
C ALA A 132 -9.35 0.61 4.90
N VAL A 133 -10.56 0.09 5.09
CA VAL A 133 -10.77 -1.32 5.43
C VAL A 133 -11.56 -1.99 4.32
N ILE A 134 -11.02 -3.11 3.83
CA ILE A 134 -11.71 -4.00 2.91
C ILE A 134 -12.18 -5.20 3.72
N GLN A 135 -13.46 -5.52 3.63
CA GLN A 135 -14.05 -6.73 4.19
C GLN A 135 -14.18 -7.77 3.08
N VAL A 136 -13.71 -8.98 3.36
CA VAL A 136 -13.85 -10.14 2.50
C VAL A 136 -14.73 -11.15 3.22
N GLU A 137 -15.86 -11.48 2.63
CA GLU A 137 -16.81 -12.45 3.17
C GLU A 137 -16.41 -13.88 2.80
N ALA A 138 -16.95 -14.88 3.52
CA ALA A 138 -16.69 -16.28 3.20
C ALA A 138 -17.23 -16.69 1.80
N SER A 139 -18.17 -15.92 1.26
CA SER A 139 -18.65 -16.07 -0.12
C SER A 139 -17.63 -15.64 -1.17
N GLY A 140 -16.52 -15.02 -0.77
CA GLY A 140 -15.52 -14.38 -1.64
C GLY A 140 -15.91 -12.98 -2.10
N TYR A 141 -17.06 -12.46 -1.67
CA TYR A 141 -17.44 -11.08 -1.95
C TYR A 141 -16.56 -10.11 -1.16
N ALA A 142 -16.01 -9.12 -1.85
CA ALA A 142 -15.18 -8.08 -1.25
C ALA A 142 -15.84 -6.70 -1.42
N TYR A 143 -15.86 -5.92 -0.34
CA TYR A 143 -16.35 -4.55 -0.33
C TYR A 143 -15.53 -3.73 0.66
N ALA A 144 -15.69 -2.41 0.63
CA ALA A 144 -15.08 -1.60 1.66
C ALA A 144 -16.09 -1.06 2.65
N ASN A 145 -15.55 -0.85 3.85
CA ASN A 145 -16.22 -0.24 4.98
C ASN A 145 -15.66 1.17 5.18
#